data_AF-A0A1D6G540-F1
#
_entry.id   AF-A0A1D6G540-F1
#
_cell.length_a   1.000
_cell.length_b   1.000
_cell.length_c   1.000
_cell.angle_alpha   90.00
_cell.angle_beta   90.00
_cell.angle_gamma   90.00
#
_symmetry.space_group_name_H-M   'P 1'
#
loop_
_entity.id
_entity.type
_entity.pdbx_description
1 polymer ?
#
loop_
_entity_poly.entity_id
_entity_poly.type
_entity_poly.pdbx_seq_one_letter_code
_entity_poly.pdbx_strand_id
1 'polypeptide(L)'
;MPVTAAVPACCAGVAAEDDATPTGKSAKLRVKETLRAFNSHYLHFVQEEQKRAQAAIQEIEAKGGLKRQTKGGKKKRPSKRPDLKAITKMQEMNAVLYQEKTIGHLPGLDVGDQFYSRAEMVVLGIHSHWLNGIDYMGMKYQGKEYANLTFPLATCIVMSGIYEDDLDKADEIIYTGQGGNDLLGNHRQIGSQQLKRGNLALKNSRKNGNPVRVIRGHLSKNSYTGKVYTYDGLYKVVDDWVQNGVQGHVVFKFKLKRLEGQPSLTTSEVYLSIENKLNSLYI
;
A
#
# COMPACT_ATOMS: atom_id res chain seq x y z
N MET A 1 -33.70 -26.93 14.16
CA MET A 1 -33.94 -25.60 13.55
C MET A 1 -33.07 -24.60 14.31
N PRO A 2 -31.91 -24.17 13.80
CA PRO A 2 -31.09 -23.21 14.54
C PRO A 2 -31.59 -21.79 14.27
N VAL A 3 -31.74 -21.05 15.35
CA VAL A 3 -32.19 -19.66 15.39
C VAL A 3 -31.06 -18.77 14.87
N THR A 4 -31.28 -18.12 13.72
CA THR A 4 -30.38 -17.10 13.16
C THR A 4 -30.51 -15.81 13.97
N ALA A 5 -29.50 -15.46 14.76
CA ALA A 5 -29.39 -14.15 15.38
C ALA A 5 -28.93 -13.13 14.31
N ALA A 6 -29.87 -12.28 13.87
CA ALA A 6 -29.58 -11.13 13.03
C ALA A 6 -28.88 -10.04 13.87
N VAL A 7 -27.74 -9.55 13.40
CA VAL A 7 -27.06 -8.37 13.96
C VAL A 7 -27.79 -7.12 13.43
N PRO A 8 -28.08 -6.09 14.25
CA PRO A 8 -28.86 -4.96 13.79
C PRO A 8 -28.05 -4.09 12.81
N ALA A 9 -28.62 -3.84 11.63
CA ALA A 9 -28.20 -2.78 10.73
C ALA A 9 -28.72 -1.44 11.28
N CYS A 10 -27.82 -0.55 11.68
CA CYS A 10 -28.17 0.85 11.94
C CYS A 10 -27.45 1.71 10.91
N CYS A 11 -28.20 2.18 9.91
CA CYS A 11 -27.79 3.22 9.00
C CYS A 11 -28.16 4.57 9.62
N ALA A 12 -27.17 5.43 9.84
CA ALA A 12 -27.36 6.87 9.84
C ALA A 12 -26.00 7.51 9.53
N GLY A 13 -25.96 8.35 8.49
CA GLY A 13 -24.80 9.18 8.21
C GLY A 13 -24.57 10.13 9.37
N VAL A 14 -23.47 9.94 10.08
CA VAL A 14 -22.98 10.90 11.06
C VAL A 14 -21.68 11.44 10.48
N ALA A 15 -21.66 12.74 10.20
CA ALA A 15 -20.43 13.47 9.91
C ALA A 15 -19.40 13.09 10.98
N ALA A 16 -18.19 12.75 10.56
CA ALA A 16 -17.11 12.36 11.45
C ALA A 16 -16.94 13.43 12.54
N GLU A 17 -17.37 13.13 13.76
CA GLU A 17 -17.10 13.98 14.91
C GLU A 17 -15.58 14.06 15.07
N ASP A 18 -15.08 15.30 15.13
CA ASP A 18 -13.67 15.59 15.39
C ASP A 18 -13.31 14.97 16.75
N ASP A 19 -12.64 13.82 16.72
CA ASP A 19 -12.04 13.17 17.89
C ASP A 19 -10.95 14.07 18.48
N ALA A 20 -11.37 14.96 19.39
CA ALA A 20 -10.52 15.91 20.07
C ALA A 20 -9.58 15.18 21.04
N THR A 21 -8.39 14.85 20.54
CA THR A 21 -7.29 14.29 21.33
C THR A 21 -6.74 15.29 22.36
N PRO A 22 -5.91 14.86 23.34
CA PRO A 22 -5.36 15.72 24.40
C PRO A 22 -4.59 16.96 23.94
N THR A 23 -4.22 17.01 22.65
CA THR A 23 -3.52 18.14 22.04
C THR A 23 -4.44 19.20 21.42
N GLY A 24 -5.76 18.95 21.37
CA GLY A 24 -6.77 19.86 20.78
C GLY A 24 -6.70 20.02 19.26
N LYS A 25 -5.77 19.34 18.59
CA LYS A 25 -5.63 19.39 17.12
C LYS A 25 -6.60 18.42 16.44
N SER A 26 -7.27 18.88 15.38
CA SER A 26 -8.09 18.01 14.54
C SER A 26 -7.25 16.92 13.86
N ALA A 27 -7.88 15.78 13.55
CA ALA A 27 -7.19 14.65 12.92
C ALA A 27 -6.58 15.04 11.56
N LYS A 28 -7.29 15.86 10.77
CA LYS A 28 -6.79 16.41 9.49
C LYS A 28 -5.54 17.25 9.66
N LEU A 29 -5.47 18.07 10.72
CA LEU A 29 -4.28 18.87 10.99
C LEU A 29 -3.09 17.98 11.32
N ARG A 30 -3.29 16.91 12.12
CA ARG A 30 -2.24 15.95 12.48
C ARG A 30 -1.68 15.24 11.24
N VAL A 31 -2.55 14.77 10.34
CA VAL A 31 -2.13 14.20 9.04
C VAL A 31 -1.24 15.17 8.27
N LYS A 32 -1.66 16.45 8.17
CA LYS A 32 -0.90 17.49 7.46
C LYS A 32 0.46 17.77 8.11
N GLU A 33 0.52 17.81 9.44
CA GLU A 33 1.76 18.01 10.20
C GLU A 33 2.73 16.83 10.02
N THR A 34 2.23 15.60 10.09
CA THR A 34 3.04 14.39 9.87
C THR A 34 3.64 14.38 8.46
N LEU A 35 2.85 14.69 7.43
CA LEU A 35 3.35 14.77 6.05
C LEU A 35 4.38 15.88 5.87
N ARG A 36 4.20 17.04 6.51
CA ARG A 36 5.21 18.12 6.49
C ARG A 36 6.52 17.69 7.16
N ALA A 37 6.46 17.02 8.30
CA ALA A 37 7.64 16.50 8.99
C ALA A 37 8.38 15.46 8.13
N PHE A 38 7.64 14.52 7.53
CA PHE A 38 8.19 13.55 6.59
C PHE A 38 8.85 14.23 5.38
N ASN A 39 8.16 15.18 4.75
CA ASN A 39 8.68 15.89 3.58
C ASN A 39 9.95 16.69 3.89
N SER A 40 10.05 17.28 5.09
CA SER A 40 11.27 17.93 5.55
C SER A 40 12.46 16.95 5.61
N HIS A 41 12.28 15.79 6.22
CA HIS A 41 13.33 14.75 6.26
C HIS A 41 13.65 14.18 4.88
N TYR A 42 12.62 13.95 4.06
CA TYR A 42 12.79 13.46 2.69
C TYR A 42 13.65 14.42 1.86
N LEU A 43 13.32 15.72 1.86
CA LEU A 43 14.07 16.73 1.12
C LEU A 43 15.50 16.87 1.64
N HIS A 44 15.71 16.82 2.95
CA HIS A 44 17.06 16.78 3.54
C HIS A 44 17.89 15.61 2.99
N PHE A 45 17.33 14.39 2.99
CA PHE A 45 18.04 13.21 2.48
C PHE A 45 18.21 13.20 0.97
N VAL A 46 17.31 13.84 0.21
CA VAL A 46 17.49 14.07 -1.23
C VAL A 46 18.70 14.97 -1.47
N GLN A 47 18.84 16.07 -0.71
CA GLN A 47 19.99 16.98 -0.82
C GLN A 47 21.31 16.28 -0.46
N GLU A 48 21.34 15.48 0.61
CA GLU A 48 22.52 14.66 0.95
C GLU A 48 22.92 13.73 -0.19
N GLU A 49 21.93 13.05 -0.79
CA GLU A 49 22.17 12.09 -1.87
C GLU A 49 22.64 12.78 -3.15
N GLN A 50 22.11 13.96 -3.46
CA GLN A 50 22.57 14.80 -4.57
C GLN A 50 24.03 15.23 -4.38
N LYS A 51 24.40 15.73 -3.19
CA LYS A 51 25.79 16.11 -2.87
C LYS A 51 26.73 14.92 -3.02
N ARG A 52 26.34 13.75 -2.48
CA ARG A 52 27.11 12.50 -2.61
C ARG A 52 27.28 12.07 -4.06
N ALA A 53 26.21 12.15 -4.86
CA ALA A 53 26.24 11.79 -6.28
C ALA A 53 27.15 12.73 -7.09
N GLN A 54 27.05 14.04 -6.86
CA GLN A 54 27.92 15.05 -7.48
C GLN A 54 29.39 14.82 -7.13
N ALA A 55 29.72 14.61 -5.86
CA ALA A 55 31.09 14.31 -5.43
C ALA A 55 31.65 13.04 -6.08
N ALA A 56 30.82 12.00 -6.24
CA ALA A 56 31.21 10.77 -6.92
C ALA A 56 31.46 10.97 -8.43
N ILE A 57 30.68 11.84 -9.08
CA ILE A 57 30.89 12.19 -10.50
C ILE A 57 32.20 12.97 -10.66
N GLN A 58 32.43 13.98 -9.81
CA GLN A 58 33.67 14.76 -9.81
C GLN A 58 34.91 13.89 -9.56
N GLU A 59 34.83 12.92 -8.66
CA GLU A 59 35.92 11.95 -8.41
C GLU A 59 36.23 11.10 -9.66
N ILE A 60 35.20 10.68 -10.41
CA ILE A 60 35.35 9.92 -11.66
C ILE A 60 35.99 10.78 -12.75
N GLU A 61 35.57 12.04 -12.87
CA GLU A 61 36.13 13.00 -13.83
C GLU A 61 37.59 13.34 -13.51
N ALA A 62 37.92 13.58 -12.23
CA ALA A 62 39.26 13.91 -11.77
C ALA A 62 40.25 12.74 -11.91
N LYS A 63 39.78 11.48 -11.85
CA LYS A 63 40.60 10.28 -12.08
C LYS A 63 40.91 10.03 -13.56
N GLY A 64 40.62 10.99 -14.44
CA GLY A 64 41.07 11.02 -15.83
C GLY A 64 40.57 9.83 -16.63
N GLY A 65 39.24 9.75 -16.84
CA GLY A 65 38.56 8.91 -17.83
C GLY A 65 39.33 7.70 -18.38
N LEU A 66 39.83 6.79 -17.54
CA LEU A 66 40.40 5.53 -18.01
C LEU A 66 39.25 4.73 -18.62
N LYS A 67 39.16 4.76 -19.96
CA LYS A 67 38.48 3.73 -20.76
C LYS A 67 39.13 2.39 -20.44
N ARG A 68 38.76 1.78 -19.31
CA ARG A 68 38.97 0.35 -19.10
C ARG A 68 37.95 -0.36 -19.98
N GLN A 69 38.41 -0.79 -21.15
CA GLN A 69 37.89 -2.01 -21.76
C GLN A 69 38.07 -3.14 -20.74
N THR A 70 37.05 -3.35 -19.91
CA THR A 70 36.90 -4.57 -19.13
C THR A 70 35.45 -5.00 -19.28
N LYS A 71 35.25 -6.14 -19.94
CA LYS A 71 34.05 -6.97 -19.80
C LYS A 71 33.84 -7.24 -18.31
N GLY A 72 33.01 -6.43 -17.66
CA GLY A 72 32.74 -6.52 -16.23
C GLY A 72 31.72 -5.44 -15.88
N GLY A 73 30.50 -5.86 -15.55
CA GLY A 73 29.34 -4.99 -15.40
C GLY A 73 29.62 -3.75 -14.55
N LYS A 74 29.17 -2.58 -15.00
CA LYS A 74 29.12 -1.36 -14.19
C LYS A 74 28.49 -1.73 -12.84
N LYS A 75 29.27 -1.80 -11.76
CA LYS A 75 28.72 -1.87 -10.39
C LYS A 75 27.93 -0.58 -10.19
N LYS A 76 26.62 -0.59 -10.47
CA LYS A 76 25.72 0.51 -10.13
C LYS A 76 25.88 0.73 -8.63
N ARG A 77 26.50 1.84 -8.22
CA ARG A 77 26.52 2.24 -6.81
C ARG A 77 25.04 2.42 -6.41
N PRO A 78 24.52 1.68 -5.42
CA PRO A 78 23.12 1.77 -5.07
C PRO A 78 22.80 3.21 -4.65
N SER A 79 21.79 3.82 -5.25
CA SER A 79 21.26 5.10 -4.76
C SER A 79 20.76 4.87 -3.34
N LYS A 80 21.12 5.74 -2.39
CA LYS A 80 20.49 5.70 -1.07
C LYS A 80 19.09 6.25 -1.24
N ARG A 81 18.09 5.36 -1.16
CA ARG A 81 16.66 5.65 -1.21
C ARG A 81 16.29 6.70 -0.14
N PRO A 82 16.14 7.99 -0.48
CA PRO A 82 15.96 9.06 0.52
C PRO A 82 14.62 8.94 1.25
N ASP A 83 13.61 8.42 0.55
CA ASP A 83 12.31 8.03 1.07
C ASP A 83 12.43 7.05 2.24
N LEU A 84 13.23 6.00 2.10
CA LEU A 84 13.41 5.00 3.16
C LEU A 84 14.17 5.55 4.37
N LYS A 85 15.17 6.40 4.14
CA LYS A 85 15.86 7.12 5.23
C LYS A 85 14.91 8.03 6.01
N ALA A 86 14.03 8.74 5.31
CA ALA A 86 13.03 9.60 5.93
C ALA A 86 12.04 8.79 6.79
N ILE A 87 11.59 7.62 6.31
CA ILE A 87 10.79 6.69 7.12
C ILE A 87 11.54 6.28 8.39
N THR A 88 12.80 5.85 8.27
CA THR A 88 13.62 5.46 9.43
C THR A 88 13.71 6.61 10.43
N LYS A 89 13.94 7.84 9.96
CA LYS A 89 14.01 9.01 10.84
C LYS A 89 12.68 9.29 11.54
N MET A 90 11.56 9.17 10.84
CA MET A 90 10.23 9.32 11.42
C MET A 90 9.96 8.26 12.49
N GLN A 91 10.43 7.02 12.29
CA GLN A 91 10.31 5.94 13.27
C GLN A 91 11.17 6.19 14.53
N GLU A 92 12.43 6.60 14.35
CA GLU A 92 13.34 6.96 15.46
C GLU A 92 12.78 8.06 16.34
N MET A 93 12.11 9.06 15.73
CA MET A 93 11.50 10.17 16.44
C MET A 93 10.09 9.87 16.97
N ASN A 94 9.61 8.65 16.81
CA ASN A 94 8.25 8.25 17.16
C ASN A 94 7.16 9.13 16.50
N ALA A 95 7.44 9.65 15.29
CA ALA A 95 6.63 10.64 14.57
C ALA A 95 5.67 10.02 13.53
N VAL A 96 5.61 8.69 13.44
CA VAL A 96 4.58 7.98 12.67
C VAL A 96 3.22 8.21 13.33
N LEU A 97 2.22 8.63 12.54
CA LEU A 97 0.94 9.10 13.08
C LEU A 97 0.12 7.97 13.72
N TYR A 98 -0.15 6.90 12.96
CA TYR A 98 -0.84 5.70 13.45
C TYR A 98 0.16 4.54 13.54
N GLN A 99 0.75 4.37 14.73
CA GLN A 99 1.78 3.36 14.96
C GLN A 99 1.20 1.95 15.09
N GLU A 100 0.07 1.84 15.80
CA GLU A 100 -0.66 0.59 15.93
C GLU A 100 -1.68 0.44 14.81
N LYS A 101 -1.84 -0.79 14.35
CA LYS A 101 -2.78 -1.13 13.29
C LYS A 101 -4.18 -1.21 13.86
N THR A 102 -5.13 -0.65 13.12
CA THR A 102 -6.57 -0.70 13.43
C THR A 102 -7.36 -1.15 12.21
N ILE A 103 -8.56 -1.69 12.47
CA ILE A 103 -9.56 -2.04 11.45
C ILE A 103 -10.38 -0.79 11.11
N GLY A 104 -10.76 -0.64 9.83
CA GLY A 104 -11.66 0.44 9.40
C GLY A 104 -10.93 1.72 8.96
N HIS A 105 -11.62 2.85 9.04
CA HIS A 105 -11.06 4.17 8.70
C HIS A 105 -10.04 4.61 9.75
N LEU A 106 -9.11 5.46 9.32
CA LEU A 106 -8.21 6.17 10.23
C LEU A 106 -8.66 7.64 10.31
N PRO A 107 -8.75 8.23 11.51
CA PRO A 107 -9.17 9.62 11.65
C PRO A 107 -8.32 10.56 10.78
N GLY A 108 -8.96 11.53 10.12
CA GLY A 108 -8.27 12.49 9.25
C GLY A 108 -7.81 11.94 7.88
N LEU A 109 -8.01 10.65 7.59
CA LEU A 109 -7.80 10.06 6.27
C LEU A 109 -9.14 9.67 5.65
N ASP A 110 -9.58 10.45 4.67
CA ASP A 110 -10.88 10.30 4.02
C ASP A 110 -10.77 9.54 2.71
N VAL A 111 -11.88 8.93 2.30
CA VAL A 111 -12.02 8.36 0.96
C VAL A 111 -11.75 9.44 -0.09
N GLY A 112 -10.86 9.14 -1.03
CA GLY A 112 -10.36 10.07 -2.04
C GLY A 112 -9.04 10.74 -1.69
N ASP A 113 -8.55 10.64 -0.45
CA ASP A 113 -7.24 11.18 -0.08
C ASP A 113 -6.12 10.51 -0.89
N GLN A 114 -5.20 11.32 -1.39
CA GLN A 114 -4.10 10.91 -2.25
C GLN A 114 -2.76 10.96 -1.52
N PHE A 115 -1.93 9.95 -1.78
CA PHE A 115 -0.54 9.85 -1.32
C PHE A 115 0.39 9.77 -2.53
N TYR A 116 1.48 10.51 -2.50
CA TYR A 116 2.43 10.58 -3.61
C TYR A 116 3.55 9.54 -3.51
N SER A 117 3.60 8.79 -2.40
CA SER A 117 4.49 7.64 -2.27
C SER A 117 3.99 6.61 -1.26
N ARG A 118 4.48 5.38 -1.39
CA ARG A 118 4.30 4.35 -0.36
C ARG A 118 4.94 4.75 0.98
N ALA A 119 5.93 5.65 0.96
CA ALA A 119 6.57 6.15 2.17
C ALA A 119 5.63 7.07 2.97
N GLU A 120 4.86 7.93 2.30
CA GLU A 120 3.81 8.75 2.93
C GLU A 120 2.77 7.87 3.64
N MET A 121 2.33 6.80 2.98
CA MET A 121 1.40 5.83 3.58
C MET A 121 1.96 5.16 4.84
N VAL A 122 3.27 4.87 4.86
CA VAL A 122 3.95 4.25 6.02
C VAL A 122 4.01 5.23 7.19
N VAL A 123 4.38 6.49 6.96
CA VAL A 123 4.50 7.49 8.05
C VAL A 123 3.14 7.94 8.58
N LEU A 124 2.10 7.88 7.75
CA LEU A 124 0.72 8.07 8.22
C LEU A 124 0.21 6.84 8.97
N GLY A 125 0.68 5.63 8.63
CA GLY A 125 0.24 4.39 9.28
C GLY A 125 -0.98 3.73 8.63
N ILE A 126 -1.48 4.26 7.50
CA ILE A 126 -2.56 3.62 6.74
C ILE A 126 -2.15 2.25 6.18
N HIS A 127 -0.86 2.11 5.85
CA HIS A 127 -0.23 0.87 5.39
C HIS A 127 1.24 0.82 5.82
N SER A 128 1.64 -0.13 6.67
CA SER A 128 2.97 -0.09 7.32
C SER A 128 4.14 -0.61 6.48
N HIS A 129 3.88 -1.21 5.32
CA HIS A 129 4.95 -1.65 4.40
C HIS A 129 5.06 -0.70 3.21
N TRP A 130 6.30 -0.37 2.82
CA TRP A 130 6.56 0.44 1.61
C TRP A 130 6.53 -0.38 0.32
N LEU A 131 6.68 -1.72 0.41
CA LEU A 131 6.73 -2.64 -0.73
C LEU A 131 5.51 -3.55 -0.82
N ASN A 132 5.24 -4.34 0.23
CA ASN A 132 4.21 -5.39 0.23
C ASN A 132 2.83 -4.84 -0.14
N GLY A 133 2.04 -5.60 -0.91
CA GLY A 133 0.69 -5.21 -1.28
C GLY A 133 -0.36 -5.43 -0.18
N ILE A 134 -0.09 -6.32 0.78
CA ILE A 134 -1.01 -6.65 1.88
C ILE A 134 -0.38 -6.23 3.20
N ASP A 135 -1.16 -5.48 3.99
CA ASP A 135 -0.86 -5.16 5.38
C ASP A 135 -1.86 -5.87 6.31
N TYR A 136 -1.36 -6.40 7.42
CA TYR A 136 -2.18 -7.20 8.32
C TYR A 136 -1.74 -7.09 9.79
N MET A 137 -2.68 -7.33 10.69
CA MET A 137 -2.44 -7.55 12.11
C MET A 137 -2.06 -9.01 12.36
N GLY A 138 -0.91 -9.23 12.99
CA GLY A 138 -0.45 -10.55 13.43
C GLY A 138 -0.96 -10.91 14.84
N MET A 139 -0.49 -12.04 15.36
CA MET A 139 -0.92 -12.58 16.67
C MET A 139 -0.73 -11.62 17.85
N LYS A 140 0.21 -10.66 17.77
CA LYS A 140 0.42 -9.67 18.84
C LYS A 140 -0.80 -8.77 19.11
N TYR A 141 -1.72 -8.66 18.14
CA TYR A 141 -2.97 -7.90 18.27
C TYR A 141 -4.11 -8.73 18.84
N GLN A 142 -3.93 -10.05 19.04
CA GLN A 142 -4.94 -10.90 19.62
C GLN A 142 -5.07 -10.56 21.11
N GLY A 143 -6.02 -9.70 21.42
CA GLY A 143 -6.32 -9.21 22.78
C GLY A 143 -7.81 -9.07 22.99
N LYS A 144 -8.22 -8.44 24.10
CA LYS A 144 -9.64 -8.32 24.49
C LYS A 144 -10.51 -7.70 23.40
N GLU A 145 -10.00 -6.68 22.70
CA GLU A 145 -10.73 -5.97 21.64
C GLU A 145 -11.06 -6.87 20.43
N TYR A 146 -10.21 -7.86 20.13
CA TYR A 146 -10.33 -8.75 18.97
C TYR A 146 -10.46 -10.21 19.37
N ALA A 147 -10.92 -10.50 20.60
CA ALA A 147 -10.89 -11.84 21.18
C ALA A 147 -11.66 -12.89 20.35
N ASN A 148 -12.69 -12.46 19.64
CA ASN A 148 -13.56 -13.33 18.84
C ASN A 148 -13.11 -13.46 17.37
N LEU A 149 -11.98 -12.85 16.98
CA LEU A 149 -11.50 -12.85 15.60
C LEU A 149 -10.35 -13.85 15.40
N THR A 150 -10.36 -14.52 14.25
CA THR A 150 -9.26 -15.42 13.87
C THR A 150 -8.10 -14.61 13.25
N PHE A 151 -6.90 -14.69 13.84
CA PHE A 151 -5.70 -14.01 13.33
C PHE A 151 -4.85 -14.89 12.41
N PRO A 152 -4.02 -14.31 11.52
CA PRO A 152 -3.86 -12.88 11.22
C PRO A 152 -5.08 -12.26 10.53
N LEU A 153 -5.19 -10.93 10.55
CA LEU A 153 -6.29 -10.15 9.97
C LEU A 153 -5.77 -9.10 8.98
N ALA A 154 -6.26 -9.09 7.74
CA ALA A 154 -5.89 -8.05 6.78
C ALA A 154 -6.51 -6.70 7.20
N THR A 155 -5.72 -5.63 7.10
CA THR A 155 -6.16 -4.26 7.44
C THR A 155 -6.17 -3.34 6.23
N CYS A 156 -5.22 -3.51 5.32
CA CYS A 156 -5.11 -2.70 4.11
C CYS A 156 -4.52 -3.53 2.97
N ILE A 157 -5.02 -3.31 1.76
CA ILE A 157 -4.38 -3.76 0.52
C ILE A 157 -4.04 -2.58 -0.38
N VAL A 158 -3.00 -2.74 -1.18
CA VAL A 158 -2.60 -1.81 -2.24
C VAL A 158 -2.69 -2.53 -3.57
N MET A 159 -3.49 -1.98 -4.48
CA MET A 159 -3.58 -2.37 -5.88
C MET A 159 -2.77 -1.39 -6.71
N SER A 160 -1.76 -1.84 -7.45
CA SER A 160 -0.90 -0.93 -8.24
C SER A 160 -0.66 -1.41 -9.67
N GLY A 161 -1.49 -2.35 -10.14
CA GLY A 161 -1.38 -2.98 -11.45
C GLY A 161 -0.08 -3.75 -11.67
N ILE A 162 0.47 -4.33 -10.60
CA ILE A 162 1.71 -5.12 -10.65
C ILE A 162 1.41 -6.60 -10.97
N TYR A 163 0.23 -7.08 -10.61
CA TYR A 163 -0.21 -8.45 -10.92
C TYR A 163 -1.08 -8.43 -12.16
N GLU A 164 -0.68 -9.24 -13.14
CA GLU A 164 -1.39 -9.44 -14.40
C GLU A 164 -2.81 -10.00 -14.22
N ASP A 165 -3.05 -10.73 -13.13
CA ASP A 165 -4.33 -11.37 -12.88
C ASP A 165 -5.32 -10.49 -12.08
N ASP A 166 -4.96 -9.28 -11.64
CA ASP A 166 -5.88 -8.42 -10.87
C ASP A 166 -7.03 -7.92 -11.78
N LEU A 167 -8.26 -7.90 -11.25
CA LEU A 167 -9.42 -7.32 -11.93
C LEU A 167 -10.01 -6.21 -11.08
N ASP A 168 -10.21 -5.05 -11.68
CA ASP A 168 -10.75 -3.87 -11.00
C ASP A 168 -12.04 -3.42 -11.70
N LYS A 169 -13.19 -3.63 -11.05
CA LYS A 169 -14.51 -3.14 -11.47
C LYS A 169 -15.04 -2.10 -10.48
N ALA A 170 -14.16 -1.23 -9.97
CA ALA A 170 -14.47 -0.20 -8.99
C ALA A 170 -14.99 -0.77 -7.66
N ASP A 171 -16.27 -1.08 -7.55
CA ASP A 171 -16.89 -1.58 -6.32
C ASP A 171 -16.63 -3.08 -6.08
N GLU A 172 -16.30 -3.83 -7.13
CA GLU A 172 -15.86 -5.22 -7.03
C GLU A 172 -14.43 -5.38 -7.57
N ILE A 173 -13.55 -5.94 -6.74
CA ILE A 173 -12.17 -6.22 -7.14
C ILE A 173 -11.84 -7.70 -6.95
N ILE A 174 -11.02 -8.24 -7.85
CA ILE A 174 -10.38 -9.54 -7.68
C ILE A 174 -8.90 -9.27 -7.45
N TYR A 175 -8.47 -9.49 -6.22
CA TYR A 175 -7.10 -9.26 -5.77
C TYR A 175 -6.30 -10.56 -5.76
N THR A 176 -5.09 -10.50 -6.31
CA THR A 176 -4.14 -11.63 -6.30
C THR A 176 -3.33 -11.64 -5.01
N GLY A 177 -3.25 -12.80 -4.36
CA GLY A 177 -2.45 -13.00 -3.16
C GLY A 177 -0.96 -12.69 -3.38
N GLN A 178 -0.22 -12.59 -2.28
CA GLN A 178 1.21 -12.36 -2.30
C GLN A 178 2.02 -13.67 -2.32
N GLY A 179 3.25 -13.59 -2.85
CA GLY A 179 4.23 -14.67 -2.85
C GLY A 179 4.50 -15.20 -4.25
N GLY A 180 5.66 -15.84 -4.42
CA GLY A 180 6.06 -16.43 -5.71
C GLY A 180 6.52 -15.44 -6.77
N ASN A 181 6.40 -14.12 -6.59
CA ASN A 181 6.81 -13.14 -7.61
C ASN A 181 8.32 -12.84 -7.61
N ASP A 182 8.86 -12.63 -8.81
CA ASP A 182 10.17 -12.03 -9.01
C ASP A 182 10.11 -10.49 -8.81
N LEU A 183 10.31 -10.05 -7.57
CA LEU A 183 10.28 -8.63 -7.22
C LEU A 183 11.45 -7.81 -7.80
N LEU A 184 12.52 -8.46 -8.30
CA LEU A 184 13.75 -7.79 -8.75
C LEU A 184 13.99 -7.90 -10.26
N GLY A 185 13.30 -8.80 -10.96
CA GLY A 185 13.34 -8.95 -12.41
C GLY A 185 12.05 -8.50 -13.08
N ASN A 186 11.35 -9.43 -13.72
CA ASN A 186 10.23 -9.11 -14.63
C ASN A 186 8.86 -9.00 -13.93
N HIS A 187 8.82 -9.09 -12.60
CA HIS A 187 7.59 -9.05 -11.79
C HIS A 187 6.59 -10.19 -12.05
N ARG A 188 6.99 -11.23 -12.78
CA ARG A 188 6.17 -12.41 -13.04
C ARG A 188 6.18 -13.38 -11.86
N GLN A 189 5.19 -14.24 -11.82
CA GLN A 189 5.18 -15.40 -10.95
C GLN A 189 6.28 -16.39 -11.35
N ILE A 190 7.15 -16.73 -10.39
CA ILE A 190 8.23 -17.72 -10.51
C ILE A 190 8.03 -18.91 -9.57
N GLY A 191 6.92 -18.94 -8.82
CA GLY A 191 6.61 -20.07 -7.95
C GLY A 191 5.18 -20.04 -7.40
N SER A 192 4.71 -21.20 -6.98
CA SER A 192 3.38 -21.34 -6.36
C SER A 192 3.27 -20.58 -5.04
N GLN A 193 2.18 -19.83 -4.89
CA GLN A 193 1.84 -19.15 -3.66
C GLN A 193 1.51 -20.14 -2.54
N GLN A 194 1.58 -19.65 -1.30
CA GLN A 194 1.21 -20.41 -0.11
C GLN A 194 0.18 -19.64 0.71
N LEU A 195 -0.71 -20.37 1.39
CA LEU A 195 -1.72 -19.79 2.27
C LEU A 195 -1.10 -19.39 3.63
N LYS A 196 -0.28 -18.35 3.62
CA LYS A 196 0.43 -17.83 4.79
C LYS A 196 0.52 -16.30 4.74
N ARG A 197 0.87 -15.67 5.86
CA ARG A 197 1.06 -14.20 5.95
C ARG A 197 -0.18 -13.45 5.44
N GLY A 198 -0.02 -12.53 4.48
CA GLY A 198 -1.11 -11.73 3.92
C GLY A 198 -2.24 -12.57 3.28
N ASN A 199 -1.92 -13.72 2.67
CA ASN A 199 -2.94 -14.58 2.06
C ASN A 199 -3.83 -15.22 3.13
N LEU A 200 -3.22 -15.70 4.22
CA LEU A 200 -3.96 -16.22 5.36
C LEU A 200 -4.77 -15.10 6.03
N ALA A 201 -4.21 -13.89 6.10
CA ALA A 201 -4.86 -12.73 6.67
C ALA A 201 -6.14 -12.33 5.89
N LEU A 202 -6.09 -12.32 4.56
CA LEU A 202 -7.27 -12.06 3.72
C LEU A 202 -8.32 -13.17 3.84
N LYS A 203 -7.90 -14.44 3.86
CA LYS A 203 -8.81 -15.58 4.06
C LYS A 203 -9.51 -15.53 5.42
N ASN A 204 -8.78 -15.20 6.47
CA ASN A 204 -9.37 -15.01 7.79
C ASN A 204 -10.28 -13.78 7.81
N SER A 205 -9.92 -12.69 7.13
CA SER A 205 -10.78 -11.52 7.01
C SER A 205 -12.10 -11.80 6.31
N ARG A 206 -12.14 -12.72 5.33
CA ARG A 206 -13.39 -13.26 4.79
C ARG A 206 -14.23 -13.93 5.88
N LYS A 207 -13.64 -14.86 6.64
CA LYS A 207 -14.35 -15.60 7.70
C LYS A 207 -14.88 -14.68 8.80
N ASN A 208 -14.09 -13.69 9.18
CA ASN A 208 -14.43 -12.74 10.25
C ASN A 208 -15.35 -11.61 9.76
N GLY A 209 -15.41 -11.34 8.44
CA GLY A 209 -16.20 -10.26 7.86
C GLY A 209 -15.67 -8.85 8.16
N ASN A 210 -14.42 -8.70 8.59
CA ASN A 210 -13.86 -7.39 8.90
C ASN A 210 -13.58 -6.58 7.63
N PRO A 211 -13.73 -5.25 7.67
CA PRO A 211 -13.37 -4.40 6.55
C PRO A 211 -11.85 -4.33 6.35
N VAL A 212 -11.44 -4.14 5.10
CA VAL A 212 -10.07 -3.97 4.63
C VAL A 212 -10.01 -2.67 3.83
N ARG A 213 -9.06 -1.79 4.18
CA ARG A 213 -8.80 -0.56 3.41
C ARG A 213 -8.24 -0.91 2.04
N VAL A 214 -8.73 -0.26 0.98
CA VAL A 214 -8.22 -0.44 -0.38
C VAL A 214 -7.58 0.87 -0.84
N ILE A 215 -6.35 0.76 -1.35
CA ILE A 215 -5.60 1.87 -1.92
C ILE A 215 -5.24 1.53 -3.37
N ARG A 216 -5.65 2.36 -4.32
CA ARG A 216 -5.33 2.21 -5.75
C ARG A 216 -4.16 3.09 -6.15
N GLY A 217 -3.15 2.49 -6.77
CA GLY A 217 -1.97 3.16 -7.30
C GLY A 217 -2.12 3.41 -8.79
N HIS A 218 -2.03 4.67 -9.19
CA HIS A 218 -2.12 5.12 -10.59
C HIS A 218 -0.78 5.69 -11.04
N LEU A 219 -0.43 5.50 -12.30
CA LEU A 219 0.69 6.22 -12.91
C LEU A 219 0.33 7.71 -13.00
N SER A 220 1.25 8.57 -12.57
CA SER A 220 1.08 10.01 -12.63
C SER A 220 2.41 10.66 -12.95
N LYS A 221 2.49 11.31 -14.13
CA LYS A 221 3.69 12.06 -14.57
C LYS A 221 4.00 13.25 -13.65
N ASN A 222 2.98 13.78 -12.98
CA ASN A 222 3.09 14.94 -12.10
C ASN A 222 3.54 14.56 -10.68
N SER A 223 3.63 13.26 -10.35
CA SER A 223 4.15 12.80 -9.08
C SER A 223 5.67 12.64 -9.13
N TYR A 224 6.35 13.04 -8.05
CA TYR A 224 7.80 12.86 -7.91
C TYR A 224 8.24 11.38 -7.88
N THR A 225 7.31 10.45 -7.62
CA THR A 225 7.56 9.00 -7.71
C THR A 225 7.05 8.37 -9.00
N GLY A 226 6.42 9.15 -9.88
CA GLY A 226 5.71 8.65 -11.07
C GLY A 226 4.40 7.93 -10.75
N LYS A 227 3.97 7.90 -9.47
CA LYS A 227 2.73 7.27 -9.01
C LYS A 227 1.98 8.12 -7.98
N VAL A 228 0.67 8.01 -7.98
CA VAL A 228 -0.23 8.49 -6.92
C VAL A 228 -1.02 7.31 -6.38
N TYR A 229 -1.26 7.29 -5.09
CA TYR A 229 -2.01 6.25 -4.38
C TYR A 229 -3.26 6.87 -3.75
N THR A 230 -4.44 6.46 -4.16
CA THR A 230 -5.72 6.99 -3.68
C THR A 230 -6.35 6.02 -2.68
N TYR A 231 -6.82 6.52 -1.53
CA TYR A 231 -7.59 5.71 -0.59
C TYR A 231 -9.05 5.60 -1.04
N ASP A 232 -9.49 4.42 -1.46
CA ASP A 232 -10.83 4.21 -2.04
C ASP A 232 -11.89 3.73 -1.03
N GLY A 233 -11.49 3.66 0.23
CA GLY A 233 -12.35 3.27 1.34
C GLY A 233 -12.23 1.80 1.71
N LEU A 234 -13.28 1.32 2.37
CA LEU A 234 -13.38 0.01 2.98
C LEU A 234 -14.11 -0.98 2.08
N TYR A 235 -13.55 -2.18 2.01
CA TYR A 235 -14.10 -3.32 1.29
C TYR A 235 -14.17 -4.53 2.24
N LYS A 236 -15.04 -5.49 1.94
CA LYS A 236 -15.07 -6.80 2.59
C LYS A 236 -14.61 -7.88 1.61
N VAL A 237 -13.81 -8.82 2.09
CA VAL A 237 -13.50 -10.04 1.33
C VAL A 237 -14.76 -10.92 1.34
N VAL A 238 -15.38 -11.11 0.19
CA VAL A 238 -16.63 -11.87 0.07
C VAL A 238 -16.39 -13.30 -0.41
N ASP A 239 -15.29 -13.55 -1.12
CA ASP A 239 -14.93 -14.87 -1.61
C ASP A 239 -13.42 -15.05 -1.73
N ASP A 240 -12.96 -16.31 -1.67
CA ASP A 240 -11.58 -16.70 -1.95
C ASP A 240 -11.53 -18.06 -2.64
N TRP A 241 -10.65 -18.19 -3.63
CA TRP A 241 -10.38 -19.44 -4.32
C TRP A 241 -8.91 -19.56 -4.72
N VAL A 242 -8.54 -20.76 -5.16
CA VAL A 242 -7.20 -21.08 -5.66
C VAL A 242 -7.33 -21.41 -7.14
N GLN A 243 -6.43 -20.86 -7.96
CA GLN A 243 -6.36 -21.19 -9.38
C GLN A 243 -4.90 -21.25 -9.84
N ASN A 244 -4.68 -21.80 -11.03
CA ASN A 244 -3.39 -21.63 -11.71
C ASN A 244 -3.40 -20.25 -12.38
N GLY A 245 -2.39 -19.43 -12.10
CA GLY A 245 -2.17 -18.15 -12.77
C GLY A 245 -1.65 -18.34 -14.19
N VAL A 246 -1.44 -17.24 -14.93
CA VAL A 246 -0.99 -17.26 -16.34
C VAL A 246 0.30 -18.06 -16.55
N GLN A 247 1.20 -18.05 -15.56
CA GLN A 247 2.48 -18.80 -15.57
C GLN A 247 2.33 -20.28 -15.15
N GLY A 248 1.12 -20.79 -14.91
CA GLY A 248 0.87 -22.16 -14.44
C GLY A 248 1.17 -22.39 -12.95
N HIS A 249 1.56 -21.34 -12.22
CA HIS A 249 1.78 -21.39 -10.77
C HIS A 249 0.48 -21.20 -9.99
N VAL A 250 0.39 -21.83 -8.82
CA VAL A 250 -0.77 -21.67 -7.94
C VAL A 250 -0.83 -20.23 -7.42
N VAL A 251 -1.97 -19.56 -7.59
CA VAL A 251 -2.24 -18.23 -7.05
C VAL A 251 -3.52 -18.25 -6.20
N PHE A 252 -3.53 -17.47 -5.12
CA PHE A 252 -4.72 -17.23 -4.33
C PHE A 252 -5.45 -16.00 -4.87
N LYS A 253 -6.77 -16.11 -4.99
CA LYS A 253 -7.65 -15.04 -5.46
C LYS A 253 -8.62 -14.66 -4.36
N PHE A 254 -8.81 -13.36 -4.18
CA PHE A 254 -9.72 -12.81 -3.19
C PHE A 254 -10.66 -11.83 -3.89
N LYS A 255 -11.96 -12.10 -3.84
CA LYS A 255 -12.98 -11.15 -4.30
C LYS A 255 -13.32 -10.22 -3.15
N LEU A 256 -13.18 -8.92 -3.36
CA LEU A 256 -13.60 -7.91 -2.40
C LEU A 256 -14.73 -7.06 -2.97
N LYS A 257 -15.68 -6.69 -2.11
CA LYS A 257 -16.77 -5.76 -2.43
C LYS A 257 -16.69 -4.53 -1.55
N ARG A 258 -16.86 -3.36 -2.14
CA ARG A 258 -16.89 -2.08 -1.44
C ARG A 258 -18.07 -2.02 -0.48
N LEU A 259 -17.87 -1.42 0.69
CA LEU A 259 -18.96 -1.15 1.61
C LEU A 259 -19.82 0.03 1.13
N GLU A 260 -21.13 -0.11 1.29
CA GLU A 260 -22.11 0.94 1.05
C GLU A 260 -21.97 2.10 2.06
N GLY A 261 -22.54 3.27 1.72
CA GLY A 261 -22.55 4.44 2.60
C GLY A 261 -21.26 5.27 2.64
N GLN A 262 -20.27 4.91 1.83
CA GLN A 262 -19.02 5.69 1.68
C GLN A 262 -19.14 6.69 0.53
N PRO A 263 -18.35 7.80 0.52
CA PRO A 263 -18.28 8.71 -0.61
C PRO A 263 -18.02 7.99 -1.93
N SER A 264 -18.50 8.53 -3.05
CA SER A 264 -18.26 7.97 -4.38
C SER A 264 -16.77 7.85 -4.68
N LEU A 265 -16.38 6.82 -5.42
CA LEU A 265 -15.00 6.64 -5.84
C LEU A 265 -14.56 7.81 -6.73
N THR A 266 -13.43 8.42 -6.39
CA THR A 266 -12.80 9.47 -7.21
C THR A 266 -12.11 8.91 -8.45
N THR A 267 -11.84 7.61 -8.46
CA THR A 267 -11.14 6.88 -9.52
C THR A 267 -11.94 5.64 -9.84
N SER A 268 -12.43 5.54 -11.08
CA SER A 268 -13.25 4.41 -11.52
C SER A 268 -12.43 3.14 -11.71
N GLU A 269 -11.16 3.24 -12.16
CA GLU A 269 -10.33 2.07 -12.50
C GLU A 269 -8.83 2.36 -12.32
N VAL A 270 -8.06 1.36 -11.87
CA VAL A 270 -6.61 1.33 -12.12
C VAL A 270 -6.37 0.94 -13.58
N TYR A 271 -5.66 1.77 -14.36
CA TYR A 271 -5.13 1.34 -15.65
C TYR A 271 -4.03 0.28 -15.42
N LEU A 272 -4.44 -0.99 -15.41
CA LEU A 272 -3.55 -2.15 -15.43
C LEU A 272 -2.80 -2.12 -16.77
N SER A 273 -1.49 -1.89 -16.79
CA SER A 273 -0.74 -1.84 -18.06
C SER A 273 0.39 -2.86 -18.11
N ILE A 274 0.27 -3.79 -19.06
CA ILE A 274 1.34 -4.01 -20.06
C ILE A 274 0.77 -3.82 -21.49
N GLU A 275 -0.49 -4.20 -21.76
CA GLU A 275 -1.08 -4.08 -23.12
C GLU A 275 -1.77 -2.75 -23.43
N ASN A 276 -2.35 -2.05 -22.44
CA ASN A 276 -3.09 -0.81 -22.70
C ASN A 276 -2.23 0.42 -23.06
N LYS A 277 -0.90 0.30 -23.06
CA LYS A 277 -0.03 1.32 -23.66
C LYS A 277 -0.16 1.39 -25.19
N LEU A 278 -0.60 0.31 -25.85
CA LEU A 278 -0.80 0.30 -27.30
C LEU A 278 -2.12 0.94 -27.73
N ASN A 279 -3.15 0.93 -26.87
CA ASN A 279 -4.47 1.49 -27.21
C ASN A 279 -4.62 3.00 -26.95
N SER A 280 -3.73 3.61 -26.15
CA SER A 280 -3.70 5.07 -25.95
C SER A 280 -2.93 5.82 -27.05
N LEU A 281 -2.41 5.12 -28.07
CA LEU A 281 -1.75 5.71 -29.23
C LEU A 281 -2.67 5.79 -30.47
N TYR A 282 -3.94 5.44 -30.34
CA TYR A 282 -4.93 5.43 -31.43
C TYR A 282 -6.26 6.14 -31.09
N ILE A 283 -6.24 7.13 -30.20
CA ILE A 283 -7.29 8.16 -30.11
C ILE A 283 -6.62 9.53 -30.12
#